data_AF-A0A7Y4HCE7-F1
#
_entry.id   AF-A0A7Y4HCE7-F1
#
_cell.length_a   1.000
_cell.length_b   1.000
_cell.length_c   1.000
_cell.angle_alpha   90.00
_cell.angle_beta   90.00
_cell.angle_gamma   90.00
#
_symmetry.space_group_name_H-M   'P 1'
#
loop_
_entity.id
_entity.type
_entity.pdbx_description
1 polymer ?
#
loop_
_entity_poly.entity_id
_entity_poly.type
_entity_poly.pdbx_seq_one_letter_code
_entity_poly.pdbx_strand_id
1 'polypeptide(L)'
;MRRSWVSAGALSLVLTGCTGTGAFRPDPNNDDPLYGVIPVVKAPPQNRCAALGTSSARGSCDDALYLATEYTRRLSVGDEICLEGGYGEDPGSACKARAAIIDTSPNQVKLEVRGPKPDSRWFNVEMRHAWYEEGALVDLYLSERGY
;
A
#
# COMPACT_ATOMS: atom_id res chain seq x y z
N MET A 1 -23.85 -57.29 23.66
CA MET A 1 -22.99 -56.75 24.75
C MET A 1 -21.61 -56.50 24.13
N ARG A 2 -21.31 -55.27 23.70
CA ARG A 2 -20.66 -54.15 24.44
C ARG A 2 -19.11 -54.25 24.48
N ARG A 3 -18.47 -53.18 23.97
CA ARG A 3 -17.15 -52.59 24.35
C ARG A 3 -15.88 -53.27 23.80
N SER A 4 -14.83 -52.59 23.33
CA SER A 4 -14.50 -51.17 23.15
C SER A 4 -13.28 -51.09 22.23
N TRP A 5 -13.27 -50.24 21.21
CA TRP A 5 -12.03 -49.74 20.59
C TRP A 5 -11.89 -48.28 21.01
N VAL A 6 -10.87 -48.01 21.82
CA VAL A 6 -10.47 -46.66 22.23
C VAL A 6 -9.65 -46.09 21.09
N SER A 7 -10.30 -45.34 20.20
CA SER A 7 -9.62 -44.50 19.23
C SER A 7 -9.04 -43.29 19.97
N ALA A 8 -7.72 -43.27 20.14
CA ALA A 8 -6.98 -42.11 20.57
C ALA A 8 -7.11 -41.03 19.47
N GLY A 9 -8.00 -40.06 19.69
CA GLY A 9 -8.14 -38.88 18.85
C GLY A 9 -6.91 -37.99 18.98
N ALA A 10 -6.03 -38.03 17.98
CA ALA A 10 -4.99 -37.04 17.79
C ALA A 10 -5.67 -35.69 17.45
N LEU A 11 -5.73 -34.80 18.43
CA LEU A 11 -6.19 -33.43 18.25
C LEU A 11 -5.07 -32.64 17.57
N SER A 12 -5.01 -32.70 16.24
CA SER A 12 -4.13 -31.86 15.45
C SER A 12 -4.66 -30.42 15.48
N LEU A 13 -4.16 -29.63 16.44
CA LEU A 13 -4.26 -28.17 16.41
C LEU A 13 -3.45 -27.65 15.21
N VAL A 14 -4.10 -27.55 14.05
CA VAL A 14 -3.56 -26.82 12.92
C VAL A 14 -3.68 -25.34 13.26
N LEU A 15 -2.62 -24.79 13.84
CA LEU A 15 -2.37 -23.34 13.88
C LEU A 15 -2.13 -22.87 12.45
N THR A 16 -3.21 -22.65 11.70
CA THR A 16 -3.18 -21.81 10.51
C THR A 16 -2.95 -20.39 10.98
N GLY A 17 -1.67 -20.01 11.11
CA GLY A 17 -1.30 -18.62 11.29
C GLY A 17 -1.72 -17.84 10.06
N CYS A 18 -2.84 -17.12 10.14
CA CYS A 18 -3.14 -16.03 9.23
C CYS A 18 -2.00 -15.01 9.39
N THR A 19 -1.07 -14.98 8.44
CA THR A 19 -0.08 -13.91 8.30
C THR A 19 -0.79 -12.66 7.80
N GLY A 20 -1.66 -12.09 8.65
CA GLY A 20 -2.13 -10.74 8.48
C GLY A 20 -0.91 -9.83 8.52
N THR A 21 -0.60 -9.18 7.41
CA THR A 21 0.35 -8.07 7.38
C THR A 21 -0.18 -7.02 8.36
N GLY A 22 0.39 -6.96 9.57
CA GLY A 22 -0.09 -6.09 10.64
C GLY A 22 -0.17 -4.62 10.23
N ALA A 23 -0.91 -3.82 10.99
CA ALA A 23 -1.02 -2.36 10.77
C ALA A 23 0.33 -1.63 10.85
N PHE A 24 1.37 -2.32 11.33
CA PHE A 24 2.72 -1.83 11.50
C PHE A 24 3.73 -2.91 11.12
N ARG A 25 4.87 -2.50 10.56
CA ARG A 25 6.05 -3.35 10.32
C ARG A 25 7.26 -2.80 11.07
N PRO A 26 8.19 -3.65 11.52
CA PRO A 26 9.50 -3.19 11.97
C PRO A 26 10.17 -2.36 10.87
N ASP A 27 10.87 -1.31 11.26
CA ASP A 27 11.68 -0.53 10.32
C ASP A 27 12.93 -1.34 9.93
N PRO A 28 13.09 -1.78 8.67
CA PRO A 28 14.30 -2.48 8.23
C PRO A 28 15.55 -1.59 8.25
N ASN A 29 15.37 -0.27 8.35
CA ASN A 29 16.45 0.72 8.35
C ASN A 29 16.76 1.22 9.77
N ASN A 30 16.19 0.60 10.81
CA ASN A 30 16.49 0.92 12.21
C ASN A 30 17.02 -0.32 12.95
N ASP A 31 18.16 -0.17 13.60
CA ASP A 31 18.84 -1.24 14.35
C ASP A 31 18.23 -1.48 15.74
N ASP A 32 17.29 -0.63 16.19
CA ASP A 32 16.58 -0.81 17.46
C ASP A 32 15.21 -1.50 17.26
N PRO A 33 15.08 -2.81 17.56
CA PRO A 33 13.83 -3.55 17.39
C PRO A 33 12.73 -3.15 18.38
N LEU A 34 13.03 -2.37 19.43
CA LEU A 34 12.05 -1.85 20.39
C LEU A 34 11.49 -0.48 19.97
N TYR A 35 12.16 0.21 19.05
CA TYR A 35 11.78 1.54 18.59
C TYR A 35 11.81 1.58 17.06
N GLY A 36 10.65 1.59 16.40
CA GLY A 36 10.61 1.74 14.94
C GLY A 36 9.54 0.87 14.31
N VAL A 37 8.28 1.21 14.59
CA VAL A 37 7.15 0.60 13.90
C VAL A 37 6.64 1.56 12.83
N ILE A 38 6.81 1.17 11.57
CA ILE A 38 6.38 1.95 10.43
C ILE A 38 4.95 1.52 10.07
N PRO A 39 3.99 2.46 10.00
CA PRO A 39 2.61 2.13 9.68
C PRO A 39 2.50 1.56 8.27
N VAL A 40 1.55 0.66 8.07
CA VAL A 40 1.19 0.11 6.76
C VAL A 40 -0.14 0.70 6.31
N VAL A 41 -0.10 1.46 5.22
CA VAL A 41 -1.27 1.95 4.51
C VAL A 41 -1.77 0.84 3.59
N LYS A 42 -2.97 0.35 3.90
CA LYS A 42 -3.61 -0.77 3.19
C LYS A 42 -4.27 -0.31 1.90
N ALA A 43 -4.28 -1.19 0.91
CA ALA A 43 -5.13 -1.03 -0.25
C ALA A 43 -6.60 -1.06 0.18
N PRO A 44 -7.49 -0.28 -0.47
CA PRO A 44 -8.91 -0.42 -0.24
C PRO A 44 -9.38 -1.83 -0.61
N PRO A 45 -10.40 -2.37 0.08
CA PRO A 45 -10.88 -3.73 -0.15
C PRO A 45 -11.51 -3.95 -1.54
N GLN A 46 -11.91 -2.87 -2.20
CA GLN A 46 -12.43 -2.85 -3.57
C GLN A 46 -11.75 -1.73 -4.34
N ASN A 47 -11.41 -1.98 -5.61
CA ASN A 47 -10.92 -0.92 -6.47
C ASN A 47 -12.07 0.03 -6.87
N ARG A 48 -11.75 1.31 -7.05
CA ARG A 48 -12.72 2.36 -7.43
C ARG A 48 -13.48 2.02 -8.70
N CYS A 49 -12.79 1.43 -9.66
CA CYS A 49 -13.38 1.12 -10.94
C CYS A 49 -14.55 0.12 -10.80
N ALA A 50 -14.52 -0.82 -9.85
CA ALA A 50 -15.59 -1.79 -9.66
C ALA A 50 -16.92 -1.11 -9.27
N ALA A 51 -16.85 -0.01 -8.53
CA ALA A 51 -18.02 0.77 -8.13
C ALA A 51 -18.73 1.45 -9.31
N LEU A 52 -18.06 1.60 -10.46
CA LEU A 52 -18.63 2.22 -11.66
C LEU A 52 -19.59 1.29 -12.42
N GLY A 53 -19.58 -0.02 -12.15
CA GLY A 53 -20.48 -0.98 -12.79
C GLY A 53 -20.48 -0.87 -14.32
N THR A 54 -21.65 -0.57 -14.90
CA THR A 54 -21.85 -0.41 -16.35
C THR A 54 -21.73 1.04 -16.84
N SER A 55 -21.23 1.96 -16.01
CA SER A 55 -21.00 3.35 -16.41
C SER A 55 -20.07 3.44 -17.61
N SER A 56 -20.31 4.42 -18.48
CA SER A 56 -19.40 4.75 -19.60
C SER A 56 -17.97 5.06 -19.15
N ALA A 57 -17.79 5.52 -17.91
CA ALA A 57 -16.47 5.79 -17.31
C ALA A 57 -15.71 4.52 -16.87
N ARG A 58 -16.34 3.34 -16.88
CA ARG A 58 -15.73 2.08 -16.44
C ARG A 58 -14.50 1.72 -17.27
N GLY A 59 -14.59 1.85 -18.59
CA GLY A 59 -13.47 1.52 -19.49
C GLY A 59 -12.25 2.41 -19.24
N SER A 60 -12.44 3.72 -19.15
CA SER A 60 -11.34 4.65 -18.87
C SER A 60 -10.75 4.47 -17.48
N CYS A 61 -11.56 4.06 -16.50
CA CYS A 61 -11.06 3.70 -15.17
C CYS A 61 -10.20 2.43 -15.21
N ASP A 62 -10.63 1.40 -15.95
CA ASP A 62 -9.87 0.15 -16.06
C ASP A 62 -8.52 0.37 -16.77
N ASP A 63 -8.48 1.23 -17.78
CA ASP A 63 -7.22 1.66 -18.42
C ASP A 63 -6.32 2.40 -17.44
N ALA A 64 -6.88 3.34 -16.66
CA ALA A 64 -6.16 4.07 -15.62
C ALA A 64 -5.63 3.12 -14.53
N LEU A 65 -6.41 2.12 -14.14
CA LEU A 65 -6.03 1.09 -13.17
C LEU A 65 -4.83 0.27 -13.68
N TYR A 66 -4.85 -0.11 -14.96
CA TYR A 66 -3.74 -0.82 -15.59
C TYR A 66 -2.47 0.03 -15.58
N LEU A 67 -2.55 1.28 -16.04
CA LEU A 67 -1.40 2.20 -16.08
C LEU A 67 -0.84 2.47 -14.68
N ALA A 68 -1.71 2.69 -13.69
CA ALA A 68 -1.31 2.87 -12.30
C ALA A 68 -0.57 1.64 -11.76
N THR A 69 -1.11 0.45 -12.03
CA THR A 69 -0.50 -0.81 -11.57
C THR A 69 0.88 -1.01 -12.18
N GLU A 70 1.02 -0.77 -13.48
CA GLU A 70 2.31 -0.86 -14.18
C GLU A 70 3.31 0.16 -13.66
N TYR A 71 2.89 1.40 -13.42
CA TYR A 71 3.74 2.42 -12.81
C TYR A 71 4.21 2.02 -11.41
N THR A 72 3.28 1.66 -10.52
CA THR A 72 3.59 1.33 -9.13
C THR A 72 4.53 0.13 -9.00
N ARG A 73 4.37 -0.89 -9.86
CA ARG A 73 5.23 -2.09 -9.86
C ARG A 73 6.66 -1.85 -10.33
N ARG A 74 6.90 -0.76 -11.06
CA ARG A 74 8.24 -0.40 -11.55
C ARG A 74 9.02 0.45 -10.55
N LEU A 75 8.35 0.94 -9.50
CA LEU A 75 8.99 1.75 -8.46
C LEU A 75 10.11 0.97 -7.79
N SER A 76 11.25 1.62 -7.68
CA SER A 76 12.49 1.08 -7.14
C SER A 76 13.06 2.02 -6.09
N VAL A 77 13.89 1.46 -5.20
CA VAL A 77 14.59 2.26 -4.18
C VAL A 77 15.41 3.36 -4.86
N GLY A 78 15.27 4.59 -4.38
CA GLY A 78 15.90 5.78 -4.94
C GLY A 78 15.01 6.58 -5.90
N ASP A 79 13.89 6.03 -6.37
CA ASP A 79 12.92 6.79 -7.16
C ASP A 79 12.25 7.87 -6.31
N GLU A 80 11.81 8.94 -6.97
CA GLU A 80 10.94 9.96 -6.37
C GLU A 80 9.58 9.97 -7.07
N ILE A 81 8.53 10.04 -6.27
CA ILE A 81 7.14 10.05 -6.74
C ILE A 81 6.40 11.27 -6.19
N CYS A 82 5.29 11.61 -6.83
CA CYS A 82 4.38 12.62 -6.30
C CYS A 82 3.21 11.98 -5.53
N LEU A 83 3.03 12.29 -4.25
CA LEU A 83 1.93 11.80 -3.40
C LEU A 83 0.67 12.67 -3.41
N GLU A 84 0.76 13.85 -4.00
CA GLU A 84 -0.36 14.76 -4.15
C GLU A 84 -0.14 15.70 -5.35
N GLY A 85 -1.07 15.66 -6.30
CA GLY A 85 -1.07 16.55 -7.47
C GLY A 85 -0.26 16.01 -8.64
N GLY A 86 -0.27 14.68 -8.86
CA GLY A 86 0.38 14.07 -10.02
C GLY A 86 1.00 12.70 -9.77
N TYR A 87 0.40 11.83 -8.95
CA TYR A 87 0.91 10.47 -8.82
C TYR A 87 0.86 9.73 -10.17
N GLY A 88 1.96 9.05 -10.51
CA GLY A 88 2.17 8.42 -11.82
C GLY A 88 2.86 9.30 -12.85
N GLU A 89 3.26 10.52 -12.48
CA GLU A 89 4.02 11.45 -13.30
C GLU A 89 5.34 11.81 -12.62
N ASP A 90 6.32 12.27 -13.39
CA ASP A 90 7.58 12.76 -12.85
C ASP A 90 7.33 13.96 -11.91
N PRO A 91 7.95 14.01 -10.71
CA PRO A 91 7.69 15.08 -9.73
C PRO A 91 8.04 16.49 -10.22
N GLY A 92 7.08 17.17 -10.85
CA GLY A 92 7.20 18.52 -11.39
C GLY A 92 6.82 19.63 -10.42
N SER A 93 6.56 20.82 -10.97
CA SER A 93 6.09 22.00 -10.22
C SER A 93 4.66 21.85 -9.69
N ALA A 94 3.84 21.02 -10.35
CA ALA A 94 2.47 20.71 -9.91
C ALA A 94 2.46 19.85 -8.63
N CYS A 95 3.52 19.06 -8.41
CA CYS A 95 3.59 18.17 -7.27
C CYS A 95 3.57 18.94 -5.95
N LYS A 96 2.62 18.61 -5.08
CA LYS A 96 2.43 19.24 -3.77
C LYS A 96 3.13 18.50 -2.65
N ALA A 97 3.35 17.20 -2.78
CA ALA A 97 4.13 16.42 -1.83
C ALA A 97 4.93 15.37 -2.59
N ARG A 98 6.26 15.41 -2.44
CA ARG A 98 7.13 14.39 -3.01
C ARG A 98 7.30 13.27 -1.99
N ALA A 99 7.64 12.09 -2.46
CA ALA A 99 8.16 11.04 -1.61
C ALA A 99 9.29 10.29 -2.30
N ALA A 100 10.29 9.90 -1.50
CA ALA A 100 11.34 9.01 -1.94
C ALA A 100 10.96 7.57 -1.62
N ILE A 101 11.24 6.66 -2.56
CA ILE A 101 11.17 5.23 -2.32
C ILE A 101 12.41 4.81 -1.54
N ILE A 102 12.22 4.41 -0.29
CA ILE A 102 13.33 4.05 0.62
C ILE A 102 13.48 2.55 0.82
N ASP A 103 12.45 1.76 0.53
CA ASP A 103 12.52 0.30 0.51
C ASP A 103 11.36 -0.29 -0.34
N THR A 104 11.52 -1.53 -0.81
CA THR A 104 10.50 -2.28 -1.55
C THR A 104 10.38 -3.70 -0.99
N SER A 105 9.16 -4.21 -0.94
CA SER A 105 8.83 -5.56 -0.46
C SER A 105 7.73 -6.13 -1.37
N PRO A 106 7.49 -7.46 -1.41
CA PRO A 106 6.40 -7.99 -2.22
C PRO A 106 5.06 -7.30 -1.91
N ASN A 107 4.44 -6.70 -2.93
CA ASN A 107 3.18 -5.95 -2.83
C ASN A 107 3.24 -4.70 -1.92
N GLN A 108 4.43 -4.21 -1.56
CA GLN A 108 4.56 -3.05 -0.67
C GLN A 108 5.77 -2.17 -1.00
N VAL A 109 5.60 -0.86 -0.80
CA VAL A 109 6.64 0.13 -1.02
C VAL A 109 6.76 1.02 0.21
N LYS A 110 7.97 1.19 0.75
CA LYS A 110 8.24 2.09 1.86
C LYS A 110 8.59 3.46 1.32
N LEU A 111 7.86 4.46 1.79
CA LEU A 111 7.97 5.84 1.34
C LEU A 111 8.40 6.75 2.48
N GLU A 112 9.19 7.77 2.14
CA GLU A 112 9.47 8.93 2.99
C GLU A 112 8.90 10.18 2.33
N VAL A 113 8.02 10.91 3.03
CA VAL A 113 7.47 12.19 2.55
C VAL A 113 8.56 13.26 2.58
N ARG A 114 8.75 13.98 1.47
CA ARG A 114 9.76 15.03 1.29
C ARG A 114 9.16 16.31 0.73
N GLY A 115 9.52 17.44 1.34
CA GLY A 115 9.19 18.78 0.85
C GLY A 115 7.72 19.00 0.49
N PRO A 116 6.75 18.64 1.36
CA PRO A 116 5.36 18.97 1.12
C PRO A 116 5.14 20.49 1.14
N LYS A 117 4.35 20.99 0.19
CA LYS A 117 3.95 22.40 0.14
C LYS A 117 2.98 22.72 1.28
N PRO A 118 2.88 24.00 1.72
CA PRO A 118 1.98 24.40 2.81
C PRO A 118 0.49 24.07 2.58
N ASP A 119 0.06 23.96 1.32
CA ASP A 119 -1.31 23.62 0.96
C ASP A 119 -1.55 22.11 0.76
N SER A 120 -0.52 21.28 0.99
CA SER A 120 -0.61 19.83 0.88
C SER A 120 -1.20 19.22 2.15
N ARG A 121 -1.99 18.15 2.00
CA ARG A 121 -2.44 17.33 3.14
C ARG A 121 -1.26 16.66 3.88
N TRP A 122 -0.11 16.58 3.24
CA TRP A 122 1.11 15.96 3.78
C TRP A 122 2.02 16.94 4.53
N PHE A 123 1.67 18.24 4.61
CA PHE A 123 2.53 19.27 5.19
C PHE A 123 2.99 18.98 6.63
N ASN A 124 2.09 18.51 7.48
CA ASN A 124 2.38 18.23 8.90
C ASN A 124 3.02 16.85 9.13
N VAL A 125 3.34 16.10 8.08
CA VAL A 125 3.90 14.74 8.16
C VAL A 125 5.17 14.60 7.31
N GLU A 126 5.90 15.69 7.11
CA GLU A 126 7.22 15.67 6.48
C GLU A 126 8.19 14.72 7.21
N MET A 127 9.06 14.04 6.46
CA MET A 127 9.97 12.97 6.93
C MET A 127 9.27 11.75 7.53
N ARG A 128 7.93 11.67 7.49
CA ARG A 128 7.22 10.50 7.97
C ARG A 128 7.43 9.34 7.01
N HIS A 129 7.74 8.19 7.59
CA HIS A 129 7.82 6.92 6.87
C HIS A 129 6.50 6.16 6.98
N ALA A 130 6.11 5.52 5.88
CA ALA A 130 5.02 4.56 5.86
C ALA A 130 5.26 3.52 4.76
N TRP A 131 4.86 2.29 5.05
CA TRP A 131 4.69 1.26 4.03
C TRP A 131 3.35 1.47 3.35
N TYR A 132 3.30 1.36 2.04
CA TYR A 132 2.07 1.36 1.26
C TYR A 132 1.95 0.03 0.56
N GLU A 133 0.78 -0.59 0.61
CA GLU A 133 0.47 -1.65 -0.34
C GLU A 133 0.39 -1.06 -1.75
N GLU A 134 0.83 -1.81 -2.77
CA GLU A 134 0.78 -1.34 -4.17
C GLU A 134 -0.62 -0.85 -4.53
N GLY A 135 -1.65 -1.59 -4.10
CA GLY A 135 -3.05 -1.22 -4.31
C GLY A 135 -3.48 0.10 -3.65
N ALA A 136 -2.81 0.55 -2.58
CA ALA A 136 -3.09 1.85 -1.97
C ALA A 136 -2.56 3.00 -2.84
N LEU A 137 -1.40 2.81 -3.47
CA LEU A 137 -0.82 3.79 -4.39
C LEU A 137 -1.57 3.82 -5.73
N VAL A 138 -2.03 2.65 -6.18
CA VAL A 138 -2.94 2.55 -7.32
C VAL A 138 -4.26 3.26 -7.03
N ASP A 139 -4.83 3.12 -5.82
CA ASP A 139 -6.03 3.86 -5.44
C ASP A 139 -5.81 5.38 -5.43
N LEU A 140 -4.63 5.82 -4.96
CA LEU A 140 -4.23 7.23 -5.02
C LEU A 140 -4.27 7.75 -6.46
N TYR A 141 -3.63 7.03 -7.40
CA TYR A 141 -3.63 7.37 -8.83
C TYR A 141 -5.05 7.59 -9.38
N LEU A 142 -5.95 6.66 -9.06
CA LEU A 142 -7.34 6.68 -9.51
C LEU A 142 -8.11 7.83 -8.88
N SER A 143 -7.91 8.08 -7.58
CA SER A 143 -8.56 9.16 -6.84
C SER A 143 -8.21 10.55 -7.39
N GLU A 144 -6.95 10.77 -7.78
CA GLU A 144 -6.50 12.05 -8.34
C GLU A 144 -7.11 12.32 -9.72
N ARG A 145 -7.56 11.26 -10.41
CA ARG A 145 -8.22 11.33 -11.71
C ARG A 145 -9.75 11.34 -11.60
N GLY A 146 -10.28 11.39 -10.38
CA GLY A 146 -11.72 11.53 -10.11
C GLY A 146 -12.52 10.24 -10.17
N TYR A 147 -11.86 9.08 -10.04
CA TYR A 147 -12.53 7.77 -9.94
C TYR A 147 -12.87 7.39 -8.50
#